data_AF-A0A255E9R8-F1
#
_entry.id   AF-A0A255E9R8-F1
#
_cell.length_a   1.000
_cell.length_b   1.000
_cell.length_c   1.000
_cell.angle_alpha   90.00
_cell.angle_beta   90.00
_cell.angle_gamma   90.00
#
_symmetry.space_group_name_H-M   'P 1'
#
loop_
_entity.id
_entity.type
_entity.pdbx_description
1 polymer ?
#
loop_
_entity_poly.entity_id
_entity_poly.type
_entity_poly.pdbx_seq_one_letter_code
_entity_poly.pdbx_strand_id
1 'polypeptide(L)'
;MRGGERHEFSLGGDANHEAAMTTDAELAAYGPYLLPEGVTVTEPETELDYGDAEGHYYGYIYVRDVQRAALADGAYAVDLTTTLADGAAGAGARIHGLTGGESELFLGRSPSLRATRTEGTSKDTNDEAAKYWLPRLVVRREGADLATDFVTLIEPTPPGEQPRIASIEQVDHDGPEGTIAVRATHTDGTVDIIISAPSDDATVTAAGITLTGKLGFVRLVDGQAAGMHLGGGAALSGGGAALEGEGPVTGTVTGTTRTDAGDATNAFLTDATVPDWVAGHALVVTRPDGKTHPYAIAAVSAIEGGTAIELESTDPGFVVDGEVSSLTFLPHTVWEGETTFRIENSASS
;
A
#
# COMPACT_ATOMS: atom_id res chain seq x y z
N MET A 1 -9.42 -3.90 -8.46
CA MET A 1 -9.05 -3.76 -9.90
C MET A 1 -10.21 -4.25 -10.76
N ARG A 2 -10.53 -3.57 -11.87
CA ARG A 2 -11.69 -3.88 -12.73
C ARG A 2 -11.31 -3.78 -14.21
N GLY A 3 -11.87 -4.65 -15.05
CA GLY A 3 -11.66 -4.72 -16.49
C GLY A 3 -10.45 -5.58 -16.90
N GLY A 4 -10.19 -5.68 -18.20
CA GLY A 4 -9.01 -6.38 -18.73
C GLY A 4 -9.07 -7.90 -18.61
N GLU A 5 -7.99 -8.55 -19.06
CA GLU A 5 -7.92 -10.01 -19.19
C GLU A 5 -6.93 -10.67 -18.20
N ARG A 6 -6.08 -9.86 -17.57
CA ARG A 6 -5.09 -10.31 -16.59
C ARG A 6 -4.93 -9.27 -15.50
N HIS A 7 -5.02 -9.74 -14.26
CA HIS A 7 -4.72 -8.97 -13.06
C HIS A 7 -3.60 -9.66 -12.29
N GLU A 8 -2.64 -8.88 -11.78
CA GLU A 8 -1.52 -9.41 -11.03
C GLU A 8 -1.22 -8.59 -9.76
N PHE A 9 -0.89 -9.30 -8.70
CA PHE A 9 -0.21 -8.75 -7.54
C PHE A 9 1.20 -9.34 -7.47
N SER A 10 2.21 -8.51 -7.19
CA SER A 10 3.58 -8.99 -7.06
C SER A 10 4.27 -8.38 -5.85
N LEU A 11 5.06 -9.22 -5.18
CA LEU A 11 5.83 -8.88 -3.99
C LEU A 11 7.27 -9.37 -4.15
N GLY A 12 8.22 -8.52 -3.76
CA GLY A 12 9.63 -8.92 -3.57
C GLY A 12 9.90 -9.19 -2.10
N GLY A 13 10.69 -10.23 -1.80
CA GLY A 13 11.19 -10.47 -0.46
C GLY A 13 12.39 -9.60 -0.10
N ASP A 14 13.17 -10.06 0.89
CA ASP A 14 14.40 -9.35 1.29
C ASP A 14 15.37 -9.23 0.10
N ALA A 15 15.70 -7.99 -0.22
CA ALA A 15 16.61 -7.65 -1.31
C ALA A 15 18.06 -7.45 -0.84
N ASN A 16 18.27 -7.26 0.46
CA ASN A 16 19.54 -6.92 1.08
C ASN A 16 20.30 -8.16 1.59
N HIS A 17 19.61 -9.27 1.79
CA HIS A 17 20.19 -10.53 2.26
C HIS A 17 19.77 -11.72 1.38
N GLU A 18 20.39 -12.87 1.59
CA GLU A 18 19.92 -14.11 0.97
C GLU A 18 18.56 -14.47 1.55
N ALA A 19 17.58 -14.67 0.68
CA ALA A 19 16.21 -14.94 1.09
C ALA A 19 15.50 -15.89 0.14
N ALA A 20 14.50 -16.59 0.67
CA ALA A 20 13.68 -17.54 -0.07
C ALA A 20 12.22 -17.39 0.30
N MET A 21 11.34 -17.61 -0.67
CA MET A 21 9.90 -17.75 -0.48
C MET A 21 9.49 -19.19 -0.68
N THR A 22 8.71 -19.75 0.25
CA THR A 22 8.19 -21.12 0.19
C THR A 22 6.70 -21.15 0.49
N THR A 23 6.00 -22.19 0.04
CA THR A 23 4.57 -22.38 0.30
C THR A 23 4.26 -23.86 0.49
N ASP A 24 3.14 -24.14 1.17
CA ASP A 24 2.61 -25.50 1.31
C ASP A 24 1.85 -25.96 0.03
N ALA A 25 1.55 -25.06 -0.89
CA ALA A 25 0.93 -25.39 -2.16
C ALA A 25 1.87 -26.26 -3.03
N GLU A 26 1.29 -27.19 -3.80
CA GLU A 26 2.07 -28.07 -4.69
C GLU A 26 2.64 -27.26 -5.86
N LEU A 27 3.96 -27.03 -5.83
CA LEU A 27 4.68 -26.29 -6.85
C LEU A 27 5.10 -27.22 -7.99
N ALA A 28 4.77 -26.81 -9.22
CA ALA A 28 5.29 -27.39 -10.46
C ALA A 28 6.27 -26.41 -11.12
N ALA A 29 7.24 -26.94 -11.86
CA ALA A 29 8.08 -26.10 -12.72
C ALA A 29 7.20 -25.39 -13.76
N TYR A 30 7.39 -24.08 -13.92
CA TYR A 30 6.75 -23.29 -14.96
C TYR A 30 7.71 -23.03 -16.13
N GLY A 31 8.93 -22.59 -15.81
CA GLY A 31 9.94 -22.33 -16.82
C GLY A 31 11.08 -21.41 -16.34
N PRO A 32 12.03 -21.10 -17.24
CA PRO A 32 13.16 -20.24 -16.92
C PRO A 32 12.77 -18.78 -16.66
N TYR A 33 11.60 -18.34 -17.16
CA TYR A 33 11.08 -16.97 -17.04
C TYR A 33 9.59 -16.99 -16.69
N LEU A 34 9.04 -15.85 -16.24
CA LEU A 34 7.58 -15.68 -16.09
C LEU A 34 6.88 -15.43 -17.44
N LEU A 35 7.28 -16.18 -18.45
CA LEU A 35 6.78 -16.10 -19.82
C LEU A 35 6.13 -17.42 -20.23
N PRO A 36 5.16 -17.41 -21.15
CA PRO A 36 4.62 -18.65 -21.72
C PRO A 36 5.73 -19.58 -22.24
N GLU A 37 5.45 -20.89 -22.20
CA GLU A 37 6.38 -21.89 -22.73
C GLU A 37 6.67 -21.63 -24.23
N GLY A 38 7.94 -21.71 -24.60
CA GLY A 38 8.38 -21.56 -25.98
C GLY A 38 8.70 -20.13 -26.43
N VAL A 39 8.44 -19.11 -25.60
CA VAL A 39 8.82 -17.72 -25.90
C VAL A 39 10.34 -17.58 -25.99
N THR A 40 10.83 -17.08 -27.13
CA THR A 40 12.24 -16.75 -27.29
C THR A 40 12.55 -15.46 -26.52
N VAL A 41 13.59 -15.48 -25.71
CA VAL A 41 14.03 -14.31 -24.93
C VAL A 41 15.36 -13.80 -25.47
N THR A 42 15.42 -12.50 -25.74
CA THR A 42 16.68 -11.77 -25.91
C THR A 42 16.85 -10.87 -24.70
N GLU A 43 17.84 -11.14 -23.86
CA GLU A 43 18.10 -10.30 -22.68
C GLU A 43 18.73 -8.97 -23.10
N PRO A 44 18.43 -7.86 -22.41
CA PRO A 44 19.03 -6.58 -22.72
C PRO A 44 20.53 -6.56 -22.45
N GLU A 45 21.30 -5.98 -23.37
CA GLU A 45 22.76 -5.90 -23.24
C GLU A 45 23.24 -4.58 -22.61
N THR A 46 22.40 -3.53 -22.64
CA THR A 46 22.76 -2.18 -22.17
C THR A 46 21.58 -1.51 -21.46
N GLU A 47 21.84 -0.41 -20.74
CA GLU A 47 20.81 0.41 -20.07
C GLU A 47 19.77 1.05 -21.00
N LEU A 48 20.07 1.12 -22.30
CA LEU A 48 19.16 1.65 -23.34
C LEU A 48 18.42 0.55 -24.09
N ASP A 49 18.70 -0.72 -23.77
CA ASP A 49 18.08 -1.89 -24.35
C ASP A 49 17.08 -2.49 -23.36
N TYR A 50 15.88 -2.80 -23.82
CA TYR A 50 14.84 -3.42 -23.01
C TYR A 50 14.76 -4.94 -23.20
N GLY A 51 15.55 -5.50 -24.12
CA GLY A 51 15.47 -6.89 -24.55
C GLY A 51 14.23 -7.16 -25.40
N ASP A 52 13.97 -8.43 -25.67
CA ASP A 52 12.81 -8.90 -26.42
C ASP A 52 12.20 -10.17 -25.81
N ALA A 53 10.88 -10.22 -25.81
CA ALA A 53 10.07 -11.36 -25.35
C ALA A 53 8.88 -11.59 -26.28
N GLU A 54 9.10 -11.49 -27.60
CA GLU A 54 8.10 -11.79 -28.65
C GLU A 54 6.76 -11.04 -28.46
N GLY A 55 6.81 -9.79 -27.99
CA GLY A 55 5.64 -8.95 -27.76
C GLY A 55 4.94 -9.17 -26.40
N HIS A 56 5.45 -10.06 -25.55
CA HIS A 56 5.04 -10.15 -24.15
C HIS A 56 5.66 -9.01 -23.32
N TYR A 57 5.16 -8.84 -22.09
CA TYR A 57 5.72 -7.86 -21.16
C TYR A 57 7.18 -8.23 -20.82
N TYR A 58 8.13 -7.46 -21.33
CA TYR A 58 9.57 -7.70 -21.19
C TYR A 58 10.03 -7.76 -19.73
N GLY A 59 9.30 -7.13 -18.80
CA GLY A 59 9.59 -7.22 -17.36
C GLY A 59 9.59 -8.66 -16.83
N TYR A 60 8.86 -9.58 -17.47
CA TYR A 60 8.84 -11.00 -17.10
C TYR A 60 10.15 -11.74 -17.40
N ILE A 61 11.03 -11.20 -18.25
CA ILE A 61 12.40 -11.71 -18.48
C ILE A 61 13.23 -11.67 -17.17
N TYR A 62 12.90 -10.76 -16.26
CA TYR A 62 13.63 -10.60 -15.01
C TYR A 62 13.10 -11.45 -13.86
N VAL A 63 12.02 -12.20 -14.05
CA VAL A 63 11.53 -13.15 -13.05
C VAL A 63 11.92 -14.55 -13.52
N ARG A 64 12.96 -15.11 -12.88
CA ARG A 64 13.60 -16.36 -13.28
C ARG A 64 13.32 -17.52 -12.34
N ASP A 65 13.67 -18.72 -12.80
CA ASP A 65 13.55 -19.98 -12.07
C ASP A 65 12.13 -20.19 -11.52
N VAL A 66 11.15 -20.04 -12.40
CA VAL A 66 9.76 -19.87 -12.01
C VAL A 66 9.12 -21.22 -11.75
N GLN A 67 8.51 -21.33 -10.58
CA GLN A 67 7.59 -22.38 -10.20
C GLN A 67 6.19 -21.81 -10.08
N ARG A 68 5.17 -22.65 -10.27
CA ARG A 68 3.77 -22.27 -10.15
C ARG A 68 2.96 -23.24 -9.31
N ALA A 69 1.88 -22.75 -8.71
CA ALA A 69 0.84 -23.54 -8.09
C ALA A 69 -0.54 -22.99 -8.49
N ALA A 70 -1.50 -23.88 -8.73
CA ALA A 70 -2.89 -23.50 -8.93
C ALA A 70 -3.56 -23.23 -7.57
N LEU A 71 -4.34 -22.15 -7.48
CA LEU A 71 -5.10 -21.76 -6.31
C LEU A 71 -6.59 -21.82 -6.66
N ALA A 72 -7.30 -22.85 -6.18
CA ALA A 72 -8.69 -23.10 -6.58
C ALA A 72 -9.67 -22.00 -6.10
N ASP A 73 -9.45 -21.47 -4.90
CA ASP A 73 -10.25 -20.40 -4.28
C ASP A 73 -9.50 -19.07 -4.20
N GLY A 74 -8.27 -19.04 -4.72
CA GLY A 74 -7.43 -17.87 -4.75
C GLY A 74 -6.83 -17.49 -3.40
N ALA A 75 -6.90 -18.36 -2.40
CA ALA A 75 -6.23 -18.21 -1.11
C ALA A 75 -4.82 -18.82 -1.17
N TYR A 76 -3.86 -18.17 -0.52
CA TYR A 76 -2.49 -18.67 -0.44
C TYR A 76 -1.78 -18.22 0.85
N ALA A 77 -0.75 -18.97 1.22
CA ALA A 77 0.19 -18.58 2.25
C ALA A 77 1.63 -18.84 1.79
N VAL A 78 2.53 -17.89 2.04
CA VAL A 78 3.94 -17.94 1.66
C VAL A 78 4.80 -17.53 2.84
N ASP A 79 5.82 -18.32 3.14
CA ASP A 79 6.85 -17.97 4.12
C ASP A 79 8.04 -17.32 3.42
N LEU A 80 8.40 -16.14 3.88
CA LEU A 80 9.67 -15.49 3.56
C LEU A 80 10.67 -15.80 4.67
N THR A 81 11.81 -16.37 4.29
CA THR A 81 12.96 -16.60 5.17
C THR A 81 14.15 -15.79 4.71
N THR A 82 14.96 -15.35 5.67
CA THR A 82 16.12 -14.48 5.44
C THR A 82 17.34 -15.06 6.15
N THR A 83 18.49 -15.05 5.49
CA THR A 83 19.79 -15.45 6.04
C THR A 83 20.73 -14.26 6.03
N LEU A 84 21.23 -13.86 7.21
CA LEU A 84 22.16 -12.75 7.39
C LEU A 84 23.57 -13.09 6.88
N ALA A 85 24.43 -12.08 6.78
CA ALA A 85 25.78 -12.22 6.21
C ALA A 85 26.70 -13.19 7.00
N ASP A 86 26.44 -13.37 8.30
CA ASP A 86 27.16 -14.33 9.16
C ASP A 86 26.56 -15.75 9.13
N GLY A 87 25.52 -15.97 8.31
CA GLY A 87 24.79 -17.22 8.20
C GLY A 87 23.69 -17.42 9.24
N ALA A 88 23.46 -16.45 10.13
CA ALA A 88 22.37 -16.52 11.09
C ALA A 88 21.00 -16.30 10.42
N ALA A 89 19.94 -16.82 11.05
CA ALA A 89 18.57 -16.54 10.62
C ALA A 89 18.23 -15.06 10.87
N GLY A 90 17.75 -14.38 9.84
CA GLY A 90 17.20 -13.03 9.90
C GLY A 90 15.69 -13.05 10.15
N ALA A 91 15.10 -11.87 10.28
CA ALA A 91 13.64 -11.74 10.33
C ALA A 91 13.02 -12.17 8.99
N GLY A 92 11.95 -12.93 9.08
CA GLY A 92 11.14 -13.39 7.95
C GLY A 92 9.77 -12.73 7.94
N ALA A 93 8.86 -13.31 7.17
CA ALA A 93 7.44 -12.98 7.25
C ALA A 93 6.57 -14.16 6.82
N ARG A 94 5.39 -14.28 7.42
CA ARG A 94 4.27 -15.08 6.89
C ARG A 94 3.38 -14.15 6.08
N ILE A 95 3.19 -14.47 4.81
CA ILE A 95 2.37 -13.71 3.87
C ILE A 95 1.12 -14.52 3.59
N HIS A 96 -0.05 -14.00 3.98
CA HIS A 96 -1.34 -14.56 3.59
C HIS A 96 -1.94 -13.70 2.49
N GLY A 97 -2.62 -14.31 1.52
CA GLY A 97 -3.37 -13.54 0.55
C GLY A 97 -4.64 -14.21 0.05
N LEU A 98 -5.54 -13.36 -0.46
CA LEU A 98 -6.82 -13.71 -1.06
C LEU A 98 -6.98 -12.91 -2.35
N THR A 99 -7.45 -13.59 -3.40
CA THR A 99 -7.68 -12.97 -4.72
C THR A 99 -9.09 -13.15 -5.25
N GLY A 100 -9.85 -14.06 -4.61
CA GLY A 100 -11.20 -14.47 -4.98
C GLY A 100 -11.23 -15.29 -6.27
N GLY A 101 -11.78 -16.50 -6.21
CA GLY A 101 -11.90 -17.39 -7.36
C GLY A 101 -10.56 -17.97 -7.81
N GLU A 102 -10.56 -18.68 -8.94
CA GLU A 102 -9.38 -19.39 -9.44
C GLU A 102 -8.24 -18.40 -9.79
N SER A 103 -7.03 -18.74 -9.37
CA SER A 103 -5.81 -17.98 -9.65
C SER A 103 -4.56 -18.88 -9.68
N GLU A 104 -3.43 -18.33 -10.10
CA GLU A 104 -2.12 -19.00 -10.07
C GLU A 104 -1.15 -18.22 -9.19
N LEU A 105 -0.43 -18.94 -8.31
CA LEU A 105 0.71 -18.44 -7.56
C LEU A 105 2.00 -18.80 -8.31
N PHE A 106 2.88 -17.84 -8.51
CA PHE A 106 4.22 -18.03 -9.03
C PHE A 106 5.24 -17.62 -7.99
N LEU A 107 6.24 -18.49 -7.79
CA LEU A 107 7.44 -18.19 -7.03
C LEU A 107 8.64 -18.22 -7.98
N GLY A 108 9.51 -17.22 -7.88
CA GLY A 108 10.72 -17.13 -8.69
C GLY A 108 11.74 -16.20 -8.03
N ARG A 109 12.68 -15.68 -8.82
CA ARG A 109 13.69 -14.72 -8.35
C ARG A 109 13.85 -13.58 -9.34
N SER A 110 14.15 -12.38 -8.84
CA SER A 110 14.54 -11.24 -9.69
C SER A 110 15.87 -10.65 -9.27
N PRO A 111 16.58 -9.95 -10.18
CA PRO A 111 17.79 -9.23 -9.84
C PRO A 111 17.58 -8.29 -8.65
N SER A 112 18.60 -8.21 -7.79
CA SER A 112 18.64 -7.28 -6.66
C SER A 112 19.80 -6.31 -6.82
N LEU A 113 19.50 -5.01 -6.71
CA LEU A 113 20.50 -3.95 -6.58
C LEU A 113 21.11 -3.91 -5.15
N ARG A 114 21.35 -5.08 -4.56
CA ARG A 114 21.83 -5.24 -3.17
C ARG A 114 23.08 -4.44 -2.95
N ALA A 115 24.09 -4.61 -3.81
CA ALA A 115 25.39 -3.94 -3.67
C ALA A 115 25.22 -2.41 -3.62
N THR A 116 24.44 -1.81 -4.51
CA THR A 116 24.16 -0.37 -4.51
C THR A 116 23.46 0.07 -3.21
N ARG A 117 22.53 -0.73 -2.69
CA ARG A 117 21.80 -0.41 -1.45
C ARG A 117 22.67 -0.52 -0.19
N THR A 118 23.53 -1.54 -0.11
CA THR A 118 24.30 -1.83 1.11
C THR A 118 25.68 -1.19 1.13
N GLU A 119 26.25 -0.91 -0.05
CA GLU A 119 27.62 -0.38 -0.22
C GLU A 119 27.66 0.97 -0.96
N GLY A 120 26.50 1.50 -1.36
CA GLY A 120 26.34 2.81 -1.98
C GLY A 120 26.61 2.84 -3.49
N THR A 121 26.51 4.04 -4.06
CA THR A 121 26.58 4.27 -5.52
C THR A 121 27.89 3.87 -6.18
N SER A 122 28.97 3.67 -5.40
CA SER A 122 30.23 3.11 -5.92
C SER A 122 30.09 1.67 -6.44
N LYS A 123 29.03 0.97 -6.04
CA LYS A 123 28.66 -0.37 -6.47
C LYS A 123 27.52 -0.40 -7.49
N ASP A 124 27.14 0.76 -8.02
CA ASP A 124 26.16 0.88 -9.09
C ASP A 124 26.83 0.62 -10.44
N THR A 125 27.19 -0.64 -10.68
CA THR A 125 27.84 -1.08 -11.91
C THR A 125 27.15 -2.32 -12.47
N ASN A 126 27.22 -2.50 -13.79
CA ASN A 126 26.59 -3.64 -14.47
C ASN A 126 27.09 -4.99 -13.94
N ASP A 127 28.36 -5.08 -13.54
CA ASP A 127 28.92 -6.29 -12.94
C ASP A 127 28.26 -6.64 -11.60
N GLU A 128 27.87 -5.65 -10.80
CA GLU A 128 27.21 -5.86 -9.50
C GLU A 128 25.71 -6.14 -9.64
N ALA A 129 25.05 -5.58 -10.66
CA ALA A 129 23.60 -5.66 -10.86
C ALA A 129 23.07 -7.10 -11.08
N ALA A 130 23.90 -8.01 -11.60
CA ALA A 130 23.54 -9.40 -11.88
C ALA A 130 24.00 -10.41 -10.80
N LYS A 131 24.66 -9.97 -9.73
CA LYS A 131 25.23 -10.88 -8.71
C LYS A 131 24.21 -11.40 -7.70
N TYR A 132 23.22 -10.57 -7.36
CA TYR A 132 22.32 -10.84 -6.25
C TYR A 132 20.89 -10.98 -6.74
N TRP A 133 20.14 -11.85 -6.06
CA TRP A 133 18.79 -12.21 -6.42
C TRP A 133 17.90 -12.13 -5.19
N LEU A 134 16.70 -11.59 -5.36
CA LEU A 134 15.66 -11.56 -4.32
C LEU A 134 14.51 -12.48 -4.72
N PRO A 135 13.85 -13.16 -3.75
CA PRO A 135 12.72 -14.02 -4.07
C PRO A 135 11.51 -13.17 -4.49
N ARG A 136 10.78 -13.65 -5.47
CA ARG A 136 9.61 -13.00 -6.05
C ARG A 136 8.37 -13.88 -5.92
N LEU A 137 7.29 -13.23 -5.54
CA LEU A 137 5.94 -13.76 -5.57
C LEU A 137 5.14 -12.99 -6.62
N VAL A 138 4.38 -13.71 -7.45
CA VAL A 138 3.36 -13.15 -8.32
C VAL A 138 2.10 -13.98 -8.16
N VAL A 139 0.96 -13.34 -7.95
CA VAL A 139 -0.35 -14.00 -8.03
C VAL A 139 -1.12 -13.41 -9.18
N ARG A 140 -1.59 -14.30 -10.06
CA ARG A 140 -2.21 -13.95 -11.33
C ARG A 140 -3.63 -14.46 -11.39
N ARG A 141 -4.54 -13.60 -11.81
CA ARG A 141 -5.86 -13.98 -12.31
C ARG A 141 -5.94 -13.70 -13.79
N GLU A 142 -6.51 -14.65 -14.53
CA GLU A 142 -6.77 -14.53 -15.96
C GLU A 142 -8.25 -14.82 -16.25
N GLY A 143 -8.79 -14.15 -17.24
CA GLY A 143 -10.20 -14.28 -17.62
C GLY A 143 -10.63 -13.16 -18.55
N ALA A 144 -11.94 -12.98 -18.72
CA ALA A 144 -12.49 -11.83 -19.45
C ALA A 144 -13.17 -10.88 -18.47
N ASP A 145 -12.96 -9.57 -18.65
CA ASP A 145 -13.56 -8.51 -17.85
C ASP A 145 -13.40 -8.72 -16.33
N LEU A 146 -12.15 -8.89 -15.91
CA LEU A 146 -11.86 -9.30 -14.54
C LEU A 146 -12.30 -8.24 -13.51
N ALA A 147 -12.81 -8.72 -12.38
CA ALA A 147 -12.93 -7.96 -11.15
C ALA A 147 -12.14 -8.69 -10.06
N THR A 148 -11.07 -8.07 -9.59
CA THR A 148 -10.14 -8.68 -8.63
C THR A 148 -9.77 -7.71 -7.54
N ASP A 149 -9.92 -8.18 -6.31
CA ASP A 149 -9.45 -7.51 -5.11
C ASP A 149 -8.35 -8.40 -4.52
N PHE A 150 -7.12 -7.90 -4.54
CA PHE A 150 -5.98 -8.56 -3.92
C PHE A 150 -5.89 -8.11 -2.47
N VAL A 151 -6.14 -9.02 -1.55
CA VAL A 151 -5.96 -8.80 -0.12
C VAL A 151 -4.68 -9.52 0.29
N THR A 152 -3.77 -8.80 0.91
CA THR A 152 -2.52 -9.37 1.43
C THR A 152 -2.31 -8.94 2.87
N LEU A 153 -2.09 -9.92 3.75
CA LEU A 153 -1.65 -9.69 5.13
C LEU A 153 -0.21 -10.18 5.26
N ILE A 154 0.69 -9.32 5.74
CA ILE A 154 2.10 -9.66 5.96
C ILE A 154 2.36 -9.59 7.47
N GLU A 155 2.62 -10.74 8.10
CA GLU A 155 3.05 -10.84 9.49
C GLU A 155 4.58 -11.00 9.54
N PRO A 156 5.35 -9.99 10.01
CA PRO A 156 6.77 -10.16 10.26
C PRO A 156 7.01 -11.25 11.32
N THR A 157 7.93 -12.16 11.04
CA THR A 157 8.30 -13.25 11.97
C THR A 157 9.74 -13.05 12.44
N PRO A 158 9.96 -12.75 13.73
CA PRO A 158 11.31 -12.71 14.30
C PRO A 158 12.06 -14.04 14.12
N PRO A 159 13.41 -14.02 14.11
CA PRO A 159 14.19 -15.26 14.00
C PRO A 159 13.82 -16.26 15.10
N GLY A 160 13.44 -17.47 14.71
CA GLY A 160 13.10 -18.56 15.63
C GLY A 160 11.69 -18.49 16.23
N GLU A 161 10.88 -17.51 15.84
CA GLU A 161 9.47 -17.41 16.22
C GLU A 161 8.55 -17.95 15.12
N GLN A 162 7.36 -18.40 15.52
CA GLN A 162 6.32 -18.88 14.61
C GLN A 162 5.31 -17.76 14.33
N PRO A 163 4.68 -17.73 13.13
CA PRO A 163 3.59 -16.80 12.85
C PRO A 163 2.41 -17.06 13.80
N ARG A 164 1.71 -15.99 14.16
CA ARG A 164 0.56 -16.05 15.07
C ARG A 164 -0.76 -16.05 14.32
N ILE A 165 -0.79 -15.59 13.08
CA ILE A 165 -1.98 -15.60 12.24
C ILE A 165 -2.12 -16.99 11.59
N ALA A 166 -3.23 -17.66 11.88
CA ALA A 166 -3.53 -18.97 11.35
C ALA A 166 -4.15 -18.90 9.95
N SER A 167 -5.08 -17.96 9.74
CA SER A 167 -5.80 -17.82 8.48
C SER A 167 -6.34 -16.41 8.27
N ILE A 168 -6.60 -16.08 7.02
CA ILE A 168 -7.41 -14.93 6.63
C ILE A 168 -8.54 -15.38 5.72
N GLU A 169 -9.71 -14.75 5.83
CA GLU A 169 -10.85 -14.96 4.96
C GLU A 169 -11.52 -13.62 4.64
N GLN A 170 -12.10 -13.49 3.45
CA GLN A 170 -12.97 -12.37 3.13
C GLN A 170 -14.34 -12.63 3.76
N VAL A 171 -14.95 -11.61 4.37
CA VAL A 171 -16.27 -11.73 5.00
C VAL A 171 -17.30 -10.90 4.26
N ASP A 172 -18.53 -11.39 4.24
CA ASP A 172 -19.67 -10.69 3.64
C ASP A 172 -19.90 -9.34 4.33
N HIS A 173 -20.32 -8.35 3.53
CA HIS A 173 -20.65 -7.01 3.98
C HIS A 173 -21.81 -6.42 3.20
N ASP A 174 -22.43 -5.37 3.75
CA ASP A 174 -23.50 -4.59 3.10
C ASP A 174 -23.00 -3.26 2.48
N GLY A 175 -21.68 -3.01 2.56
CA GLY A 175 -21.05 -1.81 2.02
C GLY A 175 -21.10 -1.68 0.48
N PRO A 176 -20.81 -0.47 -0.04
CA PRO A 176 -20.83 -0.20 -1.48
C PRO A 176 -19.75 -0.99 -2.25
N GLU A 177 -19.82 -0.95 -3.58
CA GLU A 177 -18.76 -1.52 -4.43
C GLU A 177 -17.40 -0.91 -4.08
N GLY A 178 -16.38 -1.77 -3.96
CA GLY A 178 -15.03 -1.38 -3.57
C GLY A 178 -14.77 -1.52 -2.06
N THR A 179 -15.80 -1.83 -1.26
CA THR A 179 -15.60 -2.26 0.12
C THR A 179 -14.92 -3.63 0.18
N ILE A 180 -14.00 -3.79 1.11
CA ILE A 180 -13.32 -5.05 1.43
C ILE A 180 -13.44 -5.25 2.93
N ALA A 181 -13.92 -6.43 3.35
CA ALA A 181 -13.93 -6.83 4.76
C ALA A 181 -13.21 -8.17 4.92
N VAL A 182 -12.30 -8.25 5.89
CA VAL A 182 -11.41 -9.39 6.11
C VAL A 182 -11.45 -9.79 7.56
N ARG A 183 -11.51 -11.09 7.82
CA ARG A 183 -11.25 -11.68 9.12
C ARG A 183 -9.88 -12.33 9.10
N ALA A 184 -9.02 -11.98 10.05
CA ALA A 184 -7.80 -12.70 10.35
C ALA A 184 -7.96 -13.43 11.70
N THR A 185 -7.78 -14.75 11.69
CA THR A 185 -7.86 -15.58 12.90
C THR A 185 -6.46 -15.94 13.35
N HIS A 186 -6.15 -15.63 14.60
CA HIS A 186 -4.90 -15.97 15.26
C HIS A 186 -4.96 -17.38 15.84
N THR A 187 -3.78 -17.97 16.02
CA THR A 187 -3.58 -19.32 16.57
C THR A 187 -4.08 -19.48 18.01
N ASP A 188 -4.17 -18.39 18.77
CA ASP A 188 -4.71 -18.36 20.14
C ASP A 188 -6.23 -18.13 20.20
N GLY A 189 -6.89 -17.99 19.05
CA GLY A 189 -8.32 -17.71 18.94
C GLY A 189 -8.67 -16.21 18.88
N THR A 190 -7.70 -15.30 19.01
CA THR A 190 -7.91 -13.87 18.74
C THR A 190 -8.37 -13.67 17.29
N VAL A 191 -9.30 -12.74 17.08
CA VAL A 191 -9.83 -12.44 15.75
C VAL A 191 -9.68 -10.96 15.46
N ASP A 192 -9.04 -10.61 14.34
CA ASP A 192 -9.03 -9.25 13.82
C ASP A 192 -10.03 -9.14 12.67
N ILE A 193 -10.91 -8.14 12.73
CA ILE A 193 -11.80 -7.75 11.64
C ILE A 193 -11.32 -6.43 11.07
N ILE A 194 -11.04 -6.40 9.77
CA ILE A 194 -10.60 -5.21 9.05
C ILE A 194 -11.64 -4.90 7.97
N ILE A 195 -12.16 -3.68 7.98
CA ILE A 195 -13.08 -3.16 6.96
C ILE A 195 -12.42 -1.95 6.31
N SER A 196 -12.26 -2.00 4.99
CA SER A 196 -11.86 -0.86 4.16
C SER A 196 -13.03 -0.50 3.24
N ALA A 197 -13.46 0.76 3.29
CA ALA A 197 -14.54 1.28 2.46
C ALA A 197 -14.04 2.48 1.63
N PRO A 198 -14.63 2.71 0.44
CA PRO A 198 -14.17 3.76 -0.47
C PRO A 198 -14.55 5.18 0.00
N SER A 199 -15.56 5.31 0.89
CA SER A 199 -16.08 6.59 1.36
C SER A 199 -16.07 6.70 2.89
N ASP A 200 -16.01 7.93 3.40
CA ASP A 200 -16.01 8.27 4.82
C ASP A 200 -17.41 8.37 5.44
N ASP A 201 -18.43 8.54 4.62
CA ASP A 201 -19.84 8.60 5.00
C ASP A 201 -20.57 7.26 4.82
N ALA A 202 -19.91 6.27 4.21
CA ALA A 202 -20.48 4.94 4.04
C ALA A 202 -20.57 4.21 5.38
N THR A 203 -21.77 3.77 5.74
CA THR A 203 -21.97 2.82 6.84
C THR A 203 -21.90 1.39 6.30
N VAL A 204 -20.97 0.62 6.81
CA VAL A 204 -20.69 -0.77 6.42
C VAL A 204 -20.79 -1.66 7.65
N THR A 205 -21.54 -2.75 7.54
CA THR A 205 -21.59 -3.83 8.52
C THR A 205 -20.97 -5.09 7.94
N ALA A 206 -20.01 -5.66 8.67
CA ALA A 206 -19.38 -6.92 8.33
C ALA A 206 -19.01 -7.69 9.61
N ALA A 207 -19.30 -8.99 9.65
CA ALA A 207 -18.96 -9.87 10.78
C ALA A 207 -19.36 -9.34 12.18
N GLY A 208 -20.47 -8.61 12.29
CA GLY A 208 -20.95 -8.01 13.55
C GLY A 208 -20.23 -6.72 13.98
N ILE A 209 -19.40 -6.16 13.10
CA ILE A 209 -18.76 -4.84 13.24
C ILE A 209 -19.49 -3.87 12.31
N THR A 210 -19.76 -2.65 12.79
CA THR A 210 -20.32 -1.57 11.98
C THR A 210 -19.35 -0.39 11.97
N LEU A 211 -18.94 0.03 10.78
CA LEU A 211 -18.06 1.16 10.49
C LEU A 211 -18.87 2.24 9.76
N THR A 212 -18.74 3.50 10.17
CA THR A 212 -19.05 4.66 9.33
C THR A 212 -17.74 5.40 9.10
N GLY A 213 -17.10 5.15 7.96
CA GLY A 213 -15.72 5.60 7.69
C GLY A 213 -15.00 4.77 6.64
N LYS A 214 -13.75 5.14 6.35
CA LYS A 214 -12.91 4.47 5.36
C LYS A 214 -12.16 3.24 5.87
N LEU A 215 -11.75 3.23 7.15
CA LEU A 215 -11.02 2.13 7.75
C LEU A 215 -11.54 1.83 9.15
N GLY A 216 -11.90 0.57 9.38
CA GLY A 216 -12.22 0.03 10.69
C GLY A 216 -11.37 -1.19 10.98
N PHE A 217 -10.75 -1.24 12.15
CA PHE A 217 -10.09 -2.42 12.68
C PHE A 217 -10.66 -2.72 14.05
N VAL A 218 -11.06 -3.97 14.29
CA VAL A 218 -11.48 -4.44 15.62
C VAL A 218 -10.80 -5.77 15.92
N ARG A 219 -10.02 -5.79 16.99
CA ARG A 219 -9.49 -7.01 17.60
C ARG A 219 -10.48 -7.53 18.63
N LEU A 220 -10.85 -8.79 18.48
CA LEU A 220 -11.76 -9.52 19.35
C LEU A 220 -10.99 -10.61 20.11
N VAL A 221 -11.13 -10.62 21.44
CA VAL A 221 -10.70 -11.70 22.32
C VAL A 221 -11.94 -12.23 23.02
N ASP A 222 -12.21 -13.53 22.89
CA ASP A 222 -13.45 -14.15 23.38
C ASP A 222 -14.74 -13.44 22.92
N GLY A 223 -14.71 -12.87 21.70
CA GLY A 223 -15.82 -12.12 21.11
C GLY A 223 -16.04 -10.71 21.68
N GLN A 224 -15.18 -10.25 22.58
CA GLN A 224 -15.19 -8.88 23.11
C GLN A 224 -14.10 -8.03 22.45
N ALA A 225 -14.38 -6.77 22.19
CA ALA A 225 -13.39 -5.84 21.65
C ALA A 225 -12.26 -5.63 22.66
N ALA A 226 -11.03 -5.93 22.23
CA ALA A 226 -9.80 -5.74 22.98
C ALA A 226 -8.90 -4.64 22.37
N GLY A 227 -9.21 -4.20 21.14
CA GLY A 227 -8.57 -3.05 20.49
C GLY A 227 -9.37 -2.61 19.27
N MET A 228 -9.47 -1.30 19.06
CA MET A 228 -10.21 -0.70 17.95
C MET A 228 -9.41 0.44 17.32
N HIS A 229 -9.44 0.52 15.98
CA HIS A 229 -8.93 1.67 15.24
C HIS A 229 -9.93 2.12 14.19
N LEU A 230 -10.26 3.41 14.20
CA LEU A 230 -11.10 4.08 13.21
C LEU A 230 -10.22 5.07 12.44
N GLY A 231 -10.28 5.03 11.12
CA GLY A 231 -9.59 5.98 10.23
C GLY A 231 -10.55 6.58 9.20
N GLY A 232 -10.50 7.91 9.05
CA GLY A 232 -11.28 8.65 8.06
C GLY A 232 -12.78 8.39 8.19
N GLY A 233 -13.34 8.58 9.39
CA GLY A 233 -14.72 8.21 9.70
C GLY A 233 -15.23 8.73 11.04
N ALA A 234 -16.54 8.57 11.25
CA ALA A 234 -17.26 9.10 12.39
C ALA A 234 -17.57 8.07 13.48
N ALA A 235 -17.64 6.78 13.15
CA ALA A 235 -17.99 5.74 14.12
C ALA A 235 -17.44 4.37 13.76
N LEU A 236 -17.08 3.59 14.78
CA LEU A 236 -16.79 2.16 14.69
C LEU A 236 -17.38 1.47 15.92
N SER A 237 -18.09 0.37 15.72
CA SER A 237 -18.70 -0.38 16.82
C SER A 237 -18.66 -1.88 16.57
N GLY A 238 -18.55 -2.65 17.65
CA GLY A 238 -18.51 -4.11 17.60
C GLY A 238 -17.89 -4.71 18.87
N GLY A 239 -18.14 -5.99 19.12
CA GLY A 239 -17.57 -6.69 20.28
C GLY A 239 -17.95 -6.05 21.64
N GLY A 240 -19.09 -5.37 21.73
CA GLY A 240 -19.55 -4.68 22.94
C GLY A 240 -18.91 -3.31 23.20
N ALA A 241 -18.08 -2.80 22.28
CA ALA A 241 -17.47 -1.47 22.38
C ALA A 241 -17.84 -0.58 21.17
N ALA A 242 -17.60 0.71 21.34
CA ALA A 242 -17.79 1.71 20.30
C ALA A 242 -16.70 2.80 20.41
N LEU A 243 -16.35 3.35 19.27
CA LEU A 243 -15.36 4.40 19.09
C LEU A 243 -15.98 5.47 18.18
N GLU A 244 -15.91 6.72 18.63
CA GLU A 244 -16.41 7.88 17.87
C GLU A 244 -15.23 8.67 17.31
N GLY A 245 -15.45 9.28 16.15
CA GLY A 245 -14.50 10.18 15.49
C GLY A 245 -15.22 11.43 15.00
N GLU A 246 -14.49 12.53 14.89
CA GLU A 246 -15.03 13.78 14.34
C GLU A 246 -15.21 13.74 12.81
N GLY A 247 -14.74 12.66 12.17
CA GLY A 247 -14.66 12.55 10.73
C GLY A 247 -13.47 13.36 10.16
N PRO A 248 -13.27 13.26 8.85
CA PRO A 248 -12.20 13.94 8.15
C PRO A 248 -12.48 15.45 8.04
N VAL A 249 -11.41 16.23 8.05
CA VAL A 249 -11.49 17.67 7.78
C VAL A 249 -11.20 17.89 6.31
N THR A 250 -12.08 18.61 5.63
CA THR A 250 -11.95 18.94 4.21
C THR A 250 -12.16 20.43 3.99
N GLY A 251 -11.54 20.97 2.95
CA GLY A 251 -11.81 22.35 2.54
C GLY A 251 -11.07 22.74 1.28
N THR A 252 -11.14 24.02 0.95
CA THR A 252 -10.45 24.63 -0.18
C THR A 252 -9.19 25.33 0.32
N VAL A 253 -8.08 25.12 -0.38
CA VAL A 253 -6.86 25.90 -0.17
C VAL A 253 -7.07 27.24 -0.88
N THR A 254 -7.06 28.34 -0.12
CA THR A 254 -7.26 29.70 -0.64
C THR A 254 -5.94 30.44 -0.88
N GLY A 255 -4.85 29.96 -0.30
CA GLY A 255 -3.53 30.55 -0.46
C GLY A 255 -2.41 29.67 0.09
N THR A 256 -1.18 30.16 -0.02
CA THR A 256 0.03 29.50 0.49
C THR A 256 1.01 30.52 1.05
N THR A 257 1.67 30.20 2.14
CA THR A 257 2.88 30.92 2.59
C THR A 257 4.10 30.03 2.40
N ARG A 258 5.25 30.65 2.10
CA ARG A 258 6.48 29.96 1.75
C ARG A 258 7.69 30.62 2.37
N THR A 259 8.48 29.87 3.12
CA THR A 259 9.75 30.37 3.70
C THR A 259 10.73 30.80 2.61
N ASP A 260 10.71 30.11 1.47
CA ASP A 260 11.52 30.45 0.30
C ASP A 260 11.09 31.79 -0.36
N ALA A 261 9.85 32.23 -0.13
CA ALA A 261 9.35 33.54 -0.54
C ALA A 261 9.54 34.62 0.53
N GLY A 262 10.11 34.26 1.69
CA GLY A 262 10.38 35.17 2.82
C GLY A 262 9.30 35.16 3.91
N ASP A 263 8.30 34.28 3.83
CA ASP A 263 7.30 34.12 4.89
C ASP A 263 7.91 33.43 6.12
N ALA A 264 7.26 33.57 7.28
CA ALA A 264 7.74 32.98 8.54
C ALA A 264 7.63 31.44 8.55
N THR A 265 6.62 30.89 7.88
CA THR A 265 6.30 29.46 7.85
C THR A 265 5.84 29.02 6.46
N ASN A 266 6.04 27.73 6.16
CA ASN A 266 5.41 27.06 5.02
C ASN A 266 4.00 26.65 5.44
N ALA A 267 2.97 27.11 4.74
CA ALA A 267 1.60 26.76 5.10
C ALA A 267 0.64 26.77 3.90
N PHE A 268 -0.44 26.00 4.04
CA PHE A 268 -1.64 26.17 3.22
C PHE A 268 -2.67 26.99 4.00
N LEU A 269 -3.25 27.98 3.35
CA LEU A 269 -4.28 28.83 3.93
C LEU A 269 -5.65 28.32 3.49
N THR A 270 -6.63 28.38 4.38
CA THR A 270 -8.01 27.95 4.12
C THR A 270 -8.98 28.79 4.93
N ASP A 271 -10.19 29.00 4.40
CA ASP A 271 -11.28 29.65 5.12
C ASP A 271 -12.01 28.68 6.07
N ALA A 272 -11.71 27.37 5.97
CA ALA A 272 -12.24 26.37 6.88
C ALA A 272 -11.63 26.52 8.28
N THR A 273 -12.44 26.22 9.29
CA THR A 273 -11.93 26.01 10.65
C THR A 273 -11.29 24.63 10.71
N VAL A 274 -9.99 24.58 11.00
CA VAL A 274 -9.24 23.32 11.12
C VAL A 274 -8.91 23.09 12.61
N PRO A 275 -9.31 21.95 13.19
CA PRO A 275 -9.09 21.65 14.60
C PRO A 275 -7.62 21.30 14.91
N ASP A 276 -7.17 21.58 16.13
CA ASP A 276 -5.77 21.38 16.56
C ASP A 276 -5.28 19.92 16.50
N TRP A 277 -6.19 18.94 16.51
CA TRP A 277 -5.81 17.52 16.50
C TRP A 277 -5.08 17.10 15.23
N VAL A 278 -5.18 17.87 14.14
CA VAL A 278 -4.55 17.55 12.86
C VAL A 278 -3.02 17.66 12.89
N ALA A 279 -2.44 18.29 13.91
CA ALA A 279 -1.00 18.37 14.06
C ALA A 279 -0.39 16.96 14.21
N GLY A 280 0.62 16.65 13.39
CA GLY A 280 1.21 15.31 13.28
C GLY A 280 0.51 14.37 12.29
N HIS A 281 -0.62 14.79 11.68
CA HIS A 281 -1.29 14.06 10.61
C HIS A 281 -0.78 14.50 9.23
N ALA A 282 -1.21 13.75 8.21
CA ALA A 282 -0.96 14.08 6.82
C ALA A 282 -2.12 14.89 6.22
N LEU A 283 -1.79 16.03 5.63
CA LEU A 283 -2.64 16.79 4.73
C LEU A 283 -2.50 16.22 3.31
N VAL A 284 -3.59 15.81 2.69
CA VAL A 284 -3.60 15.46 1.27
C VAL A 284 -4.21 16.61 0.48
N VAL A 285 -3.39 17.27 -0.34
CA VAL A 285 -3.84 18.35 -1.22
C VAL A 285 -4.13 17.80 -2.61
N THR A 286 -5.31 18.08 -3.13
CA THR A 286 -5.76 17.70 -4.48
C THR A 286 -5.81 18.95 -5.35
N ARG A 287 -5.04 18.95 -6.43
CA ARG A 287 -5.00 20.05 -7.41
C ARG A 287 -6.09 19.87 -8.47
N PRO A 288 -6.37 20.90 -9.30
CA PRO A 288 -7.39 20.81 -10.36
C PRO A 288 -7.12 19.72 -11.41
N ASP A 289 -5.85 19.32 -11.59
CA ASP A 289 -5.48 18.21 -12.47
C ASP A 289 -5.75 16.81 -11.87
N GLY A 290 -6.38 16.74 -10.70
CA GLY A 290 -6.70 15.51 -9.98
C GLY A 290 -5.51 14.87 -9.27
N LYS A 291 -4.30 15.45 -9.37
CA LYS A 291 -3.12 14.91 -8.68
C LYS A 291 -3.14 15.32 -7.21
N THR A 292 -2.78 14.35 -6.37
CA THR A 292 -2.73 14.51 -4.91
C THR A 292 -1.31 14.53 -4.39
N HIS A 293 -1.02 15.39 -3.42
CA HIS A 293 0.28 15.46 -2.75
C HIS A 293 0.09 15.45 -1.22
N PRO A 294 0.78 14.56 -0.49
CA PRO A 294 0.75 14.54 0.96
C PRO A 294 1.77 15.52 1.55
N TYR A 295 1.39 16.16 2.66
CA TYR A 295 2.26 17.03 3.47
C TYR A 295 2.11 16.70 4.95
N ALA A 296 3.20 16.67 5.69
CA ALA A 296 3.17 16.52 7.15
C ALA A 296 2.78 17.86 7.80
N ILE A 297 1.77 17.83 8.67
CA ILE A 297 1.28 19.02 9.39
C ILE A 297 2.06 19.18 10.69
N ALA A 298 2.69 20.34 10.86
CA ALA A 298 3.38 20.69 12.10
C ALA A 298 2.43 21.26 13.15
N ALA A 299 1.57 22.18 12.72
CA ALA A 299 0.67 22.92 13.58
C ALA A 299 -0.47 23.53 12.74
N VAL A 300 -1.45 24.09 13.44
CA VAL A 300 -2.45 24.99 12.85
C VAL A 300 -2.47 26.29 13.62
N SER A 301 -2.68 27.40 12.91
CA SER A 301 -2.81 28.71 13.52
C SER A 301 -3.99 29.48 12.91
N ALA A 302 -4.74 30.16 13.76
CA ALA A 302 -5.85 30.99 13.31
C ALA A 302 -5.31 32.21 12.55
N ILE A 303 -5.93 32.52 11.41
CA ILE A 303 -5.67 33.72 10.60
C ILE A 303 -6.95 34.51 10.42
N GLU A 304 -6.86 35.73 9.88
CA GLU A 304 -8.07 36.48 9.52
C GLU A 304 -8.86 35.71 8.45
N GLY A 305 -10.10 35.34 8.78
CA GLY A 305 -11.00 34.63 7.85
C GLY A 305 -10.84 33.11 7.81
N GLY A 306 -9.90 32.50 8.55
CA GLY A 306 -9.69 31.06 8.46
C GLY A 306 -8.54 30.49 9.28
N THR A 307 -7.89 29.47 8.74
CA THR A 307 -6.79 28.74 9.37
C THR A 307 -5.58 28.63 8.44
N ALA A 308 -4.38 28.79 8.98
CA ALA A 308 -3.14 28.37 8.33
C ALA A 308 -2.78 26.96 8.82
N ILE A 309 -2.60 26.04 7.88
CA ILE A 309 -2.12 24.67 8.13
C ILE A 309 -0.62 24.66 7.89
N GLU A 310 0.16 24.74 8.96
CA GLU A 310 1.61 24.88 8.92
C GLU A 310 2.27 23.52 8.65
N LEU A 311 3.22 23.50 7.72
CA LEU A 311 3.94 22.31 7.28
C LEU A 311 5.26 22.18 8.05
N GLU A 312 5.70 20.96 8.35
CA GLU A 312 6.93 20.74 9.12
C GLU A 312 8.18 21.37 8.49
N SER A 313 8.60 20.86 7.34
CA SER A 313 9.83 21.32 6.67
C SER A 313 9.72 21.37 5.15
N THR A 314 8.54 21.04 4.61
CA THR A 314 8.32 20.95 3.18
C THR A 314 7.73 22.25 2.66
N ASP A 315 8.37 22.86 1.65
CA ASP A 315 7.77 23.94 0.87
C ASP A 315 6.57 23.39 0.08
N PRO A 316 5.43 24.10 0.02
CA PRO A 316 4.27 23.69 -0.78
C PRO A 316 4.61 23.31 -2.24
N GLY A 317 5.63 23.93 -2.85
CA GLY A 317 6.07 23.69 -4.22
C GLY A 317 5.20 24.36 -5.30
N PHE A 318 4.11 25.00 -4.88
CA PHE A 318 3.21 25.79 -5.70
C PHE A 318 2.58 26.91 -4.88
N VAL A 319 2.05 27.90 -5.56
CA VAL A 319 1.26 28.99 -4.97
C VAL A 319 -0.19 28.86 -5.40
N VAL A 320 -1.10 29.23 -4.50
CA VAL A 320 -2.54 29.33 -4.77
C VAL A 320 -2.97 30.79 -4.61
N ASP A 321 -3.73 31.27 -5.58
CA ASP A 321 -4.39 32.58 -5.56
C ASP A 321 -5.83 32.39 -6.06
N GLY A 322 -6.74 32.17 -5.10
CA GLY A 322 -8.13 31.81 -5.41
C GLY A 322 -8.24 30.50 -6.20
N GLU A 323 -8.87 30.55 -7.38
CA GLU A 323 -9.07 29.39 -8.26
C GLU A 323 -7.89 29.14 -9.23
N VAL A 324 -6.74 29.77 -9.00
CA VAL A 324 -5.53 29.53 -9.80
C VAL A 324 -4.43 29.01 -8.90
N SER A 325 -3.82 27.89 -9.32
CA SER A 325 -2.63 27.35 -8.68
C SER A 325 -1.48 27.23 -9.69
N SER A 326 -0.23 27.44 -9.25
CA SER A 326 0.92 27.36 -10.15
C SER A 326 2.21 26.90 -9.47
N LEU A 327 2.99 26.06 -10.16
CA LEU A 327 4.28 25.61 -9.67
C LEU A 327 5.27 26.77 -9.53
N THR A 328 5.93 26.84 -8.38
CA THR A 328 6.98 27.83 -8.11
C THR A 328 8.31 27.45 -8.76
N PHE A 329 8.46 26.18 -9.14
CA PHE A 329 9.63 25.62 -9.81
C PHE A 329 9.26 25.06 -11.19
N LEU A 330 10.27 24.80 -12.03
CA LEU A 330 10.07 24.22 -13.36
C LEU A 330 9.25 22.92 -13.27
N PRO A 331 8.27 22.70 -14.19
CA PRO A 331 8.04 23.45 -15.43
C PRO A 331 7.08 24.65 -15.33
N HIS A 332 6.81 25.20 -14.14
CA HIS A 332 5.89 26.35 -13.94
C HIS A 332 4.48 26.11 -14.49
N THR A 333 3.98 24.88 -14.37
CA THR A 333 2.61 24.54 -14.75
C THR A 333 1.61 25.38 -13.96
N VAL A 334 0.58 25.85 -14.65
CA VAL A 334 -0.56 26.58 -14.08
C VAL A 334 -1.82 25.73 -14.25
N TRP A 335 -2.67 25.75 -13.24
CA TRP A 335 -3.96 25.08 -13.22
C TRP A 335 -5.06 26.07 -12.85
N GLU A 336 -6.19 25.98 -13.55
CA GLU A 336 -7.42 26.69 -13.24
C GLU A 336 -8.40 25.72 -12.57
N GLY A 337 -9.05 26.17 -11.50
CA GLY A 337 -9.97 25.42 -10.67
C GLY A 337 -9.55 25.36 -9.21
N GLU A 338 -10.42 24.81 -8.38
CA GLU A 338 -10.20 24.72 -6.94
C GLU A 338 -9.06 23.75 -6.59
N THR A 339 -8.20 24.19 -5.68
CA THR A 339 -7.30 23.30 -4.96
C THR A 339 -7.95 22.94 -3.63
N THR A 340 -8.14 21.65 -3.36
CA THR A 340 -8.81 21.19 -2.14
C THR A 340 -7.83 20.43 -1.26
N PHE A 341 -8.17 20.29 0.02
CA PHE A 341 -7.41 19.47 0.94
C PHE A 341 -8.31 18.53 1.73
N ARG A 342 -7.69 17.48 2.24
CA ARG A 342 -8.30 16.51 3.14
C ARG A 342 -7.31 16.04 4.19
N ILE A 343 -7.78 15.95 5.43
CA ILE A 343 -7.05 15.39 6.56
C ILE A 343 -7.94 14.29 7.15
N GLU A 344 -7.45 13.05 7.13
CA GLU A 344 -8.17 11.93 7.74
C GLU A 344 -8.01 11.98 9.26
N ASN A 345 -9.12 11.84 9.99
CA ASN A 345 -9.05 11.62 11.42
C ASN A 345 -8.60 10.19 11.73
N SER A 346 -8.10 10.01 12.94
CA SER A 346 -7.83 8.70 13.51
C SER A 346 -8.28 8.66 14.97
N ALA A 347 -8.95 7.58 15.34
CA ALA A 347 -9.31 7.31 16.72
C ALA A 347 -8.88 5.88 17.07
N SER A 348 -8.55 5.64 18.34
CA SER A 348 -8.14 4.31 18.81
C SER A 348 -8.50 4.11 20.26
N SER A 349 -8.82 2.86 20.64
CA SER A 349 -9.11 2.46 22.03
C SER A 349 -8.66 1.03 22.29
#